data_AF-A0AAD2FKU3-F1
#
_entry.id   AF-A0AAD2FKU3-F1
#
_cell.length_a   1.000
_cell.length_b   1.000
_cell.length_c   1.000
_cell.angle_alpha   90.00
_cell.angle_beta   90.00
_cell.angle_gamma   90.00
#
_symmetry.space_group_name_H-M   'P 1'
#
loop_
_entity.id
_entity.type
_entity.pdbx_description
1 polymer ?
#
loop_
_entity_poly.entity_id
_entity_poly.type
_entity_poly.pdbx_seq_one_letter_code
_entity_poly.pdbx_strand_id
1 'polypeptide(L)'
;MKDEKDGKARSSYEDAKEKVIDYIQASGMKCLEDMVKSICNGKSIDFNAIAPRLNAPTQTEAVARETEMAQNKILFSAKLDKNMRRSAYFETNKRTVKSNVMLKFVTKAMDIKLQGEANFTTTLEDPIKLLKRIEQFMKKSADAEYDFLDFWEANQKCFAMKQGTNKNLMHFKEQFLRHAEVLQDLHGVAWF
;
A
#
# COMPACT_ATOMS: atom_id res chain seq x y z
N MET A 1 -42.38 10.36 3.24
CA MET A 1 -41.27 11.33 3.34
C MET A 1 -40.20 10.69 4.21
N LYS A 2 -39.09 10.25 3.59
CA LYS A 2 -37.83 9.74 4.21
C LYS A 2 -38.03 8.45 5.06
N ASP A 3 -37.21 7.41 4.96
CA ASP A 3 -35.77 7.37 4.82
C ASP A 3 -35.33 6.37 3.75
N GLU A 4 -34.82 6.90 2.64
CA GLU A 4 -33.91 6.19 1.76
C GLU A 4 -32.61 6.03 2.54
N LYS A 5 -32.42 4.86 3.18
CA LYS A 5 -31.11 4.49 3.70
C LYS A 5 -30.19 4.38 2.48
N ASP A 6 -29.44 5.44 2.24
CA ASP A 6 -28.24 5.44 1.40
C ASP A 6 -27.29 4.35 1.91
N GLY A 7 -27.54 3.12 1.49
CA GLY A 7 -26.60 2.02 1.55
C GLY A 7 -25.47 2.39 0.61
N LYS A 8 -24.54 3.20 1.11
CA LYS A 8 -23.33 3.62 0.39
C LYS A 8 -22.65 2.34 -0.08
N ALA A 9 -22.79 2.01 -1.36
CA ALA A 9 -22.19 0.81 -1.94
C ALA A 9 -20.72 0.76 -1.48
N ARG A 10 -20.30 -0.34 -0.86
CA ARG A 10 -18.90 -0.53 -0.48
C ARG A 10 -18.09 -0.38 -1.76
N SER A 11 -17.32 0.71 -1.86
CA SER A 11 -16.55 1.00 -3.06
C SER A 11 -15.65 -0.19 -3.37
N SER A 12 -15.62 -0.63 -4.62
CA SER A 12 -14.81 -1.77 -5.02
C SER A 12 -13.32 -1.46 -4.79
N TYR A 13 -12.48 -2.50 -4.76
CA TYR A 13 -11.03 -2.29 -4.75
C TYR A 13 -10.57 -1.48 -5.97
N GLU A 14 -11.20 -1.68 -7.14
CA GLU A 14 -10.88 -0.92 -8.35
C GLU A 14 -11.20 0.57 -8.17
N ASP A 15 -12.32 0.91 -7.54
CA ASP A 15 -12.67 2.31 -7.25
C ASP A 15 -11.65 2.95 -6.30
N ALA A 16 -11.15 2.18 -5.32
CA ALA A 16 -10.12 2.64 -4.39
C ALA A 16 -8.80 2.87 -5.13
N LYS A 17 -8.42 1.94 -6.01
CA LYS A 17 -7.22 2.05 -6.85
C LYS A 17 -7.27 3.26 -7.78
N GLU A 18 -8.41 3.50 -8.43
CA GLU A 18 -8.63 4.66 -9.30
C GLU A 18 -8.49 5.98 -8.52
N LYS A 19 -9.13 6.11 -7.36
CA LYS A 19 -9.01 7.30 -6.51
C LYS A 19 -7.58 7.58 -6.03
N VAL A 20 -6.77 6.53 -5.82
CA VAL A 20 -5.34 6.69 -5.51
C VAL A 20 -4.58 7.24 -6.72
N ILE A 21 -4.89 6.75 -7.93
CA ILE A 21 -4.29 7.26 -9.17
C ILE A 21 -4.67 8.73 -9.39
N ASP A 22 -5.94 9.10 -9.21
CA ASP A 22 -6.42 10.48 -9.32
C ASP A 22 -5.69 11.40 -8.34
N TYR A 23 -5.53 10.94 -7.09
CA TYR A 23 -4.75 11.67 -6.09
C TYR A 23 -3.31 11.90 -6.55
N ILE A 24 -2.65 10.88 -7.08
CA ILE A 24 -1.28 10.97 -7.57
C ILE A 24 -1.18 11.98 -8.71
N GLN A 25 -2.11 11.95 -9.66
CA GLN A 25 -2.15 12.89 -10.78
C GLN A 25 -2.39 14.34 -10.31
N ALA A 26 -3.25 14.54 -9.31
CA ALA A 26 -3.55 15.85 -8.74
C ALA A 26 -2.46 16.40 -7.80
N SER A 27 -1.59 15.54 -7.26
CA SER A 27 -0.62 15.91 -6.21
C SER A 27 0.58 16.74 -6.67
N GLY A 28 0.81 16.89 -7.98
CA GLY A 28 1.97 17.61 -8.52
C GLY A 28 3.32 16.93 -8.26
N MET A 29 3.33 15.63 -7.92
CA MET A 29 4.57 14.88 -7.64
C MET A 29 5.49 14.79 -8.87
N LYS A 30 6.80 14.86 -8.64
CA LYS A 30 7.80 14.65 -9.71
C LYS A 30 7.87 13.18 -10.10
N CYS A 31 8.01 12.92 -11.41
CA CYS A 31 8.10 11.56 -11.96
C CYS A 31 6.92 10.66 -11.52
N LEU A 32 5.72 11.23 -11.38
CA LEU A 32 4.51 10.53 -10.92
C LEU A 32 4.13 9.33 -11.81
N GLU A 33 4.49 9.37 -13.09
CA GLU A 33 4.21 8.30 -14.06
C GLU A 33 4.78 6.94 -13.62
N ASP A 34 5.96 6.93 -13.00
CA ASP A 34 6.59 5.70 -12.51
C ASP A 34 5.76 5.08 -11.37
N MET A 35 5.18 5.93 -10.51
CA MET A 35 4.28 5.50 -9.44
C MET A 35 2.95 4.99 -9.99
N VAL A 36 2.33 5.73 -10.91
CA VAL A 36 1.08 5.33 -11.57
C VAL A 36 1.25 3.98 -12.27
N LYS A 37 2.31 3.80 -13.06
CA LYS A 37 2.63 2.52 -13.73
C LYS A 37 2.80 1.39 -12.73
N SER A 38 3.46 1.65 -11.60
CA SER A 38 3.69 0.63 -10.57
C SER A 38 2.38 0.19 -9.90
N ILE A 39 1.45 1.13 -9.69
CA ILE A 39 0.12 0.85 -9.12
C ILE A 39 -0.75 0.10 -10.13
N CYS A 40 -0.78 0.53 -11.39
CA CYS A 40 -1.53 -0.16 -12.45
C CYS A 40 -1.07 -1.62 -12.61
N ASN A 41 0.24 -1.84 -12.65
CA ASN A 41 0.85 -3.16 -12.81
C ASN A 41 0.90 -3.99 -11.51
N GLY A 42 0.58 -3.38 -10.36
CA GLY A 42 0.71 -4.02 -9.05
C GLY A 42 2.13 -4.47 -8.70
N LYS A 43 3.16 -3.85 -9.28
CA LYS A 43 4.57 -4.20 -9.08
C LYS A 43 5.45 -2.96 -9.06
N SER A 44 6.28 -2.85 -8.02
CA SER A 44 7.30 -1.81 -7.89
C SER A 44 8.33 -1.91 -9.02
N ILE A 45 8.64 -0.76 -9.63
CA ILE A 45 9.72 -0.66 -10.63
C ILE A 45 11.07 -0.90 -9.95
N ASP A 46 11.88 -1.76 -10.55
CA ASP A 46 13.29 -1.93 -10.17
C ASP A 46 14.18 -1.03 -11.03
N PHE A 47 14.67 0.06 -10.44
CA PHE A 47 15.54 1.02 -11.12
C PHE A 47 16.95 0.50 -11.39
N ASN A 48 17.38 -0.58 -10.71
CA ASN A 48 18.67 -1.21 -10.98
C ASN A 48 18.58 -2.07 -12.24
N ALA A 49 17.45 -2.77 -12.45
CA ALA A 49 17.21 -3.54 -13.67
C ALA A 49 17.14 -2.65 -14.93
N ILE A 50 16.66 -1.42 -14.79
CA ILE A 50 16.51 -0.44 -15.89
C ILE A 50 17.71 0.53 -15.95
N ALA A 51 18.74 0.30 -15.13
CA ALA A 51 19.90 1.18 -15.10
C ALA A 51 20.56 1.24 -16.49
N PRO A 52 20.93 2.44 -16.96
CA PRO A 52 21.63 2.59 -18.24
C PRO A 52 22.96 1.83 -18.18
N ARG A 53 23.39 1.31 -19.33
CA ARG A 53 24.70 0.65 -19.51
C ARG A 53 25.54 1.46 -20.48
N LEU A 54 26.86 1.44 -20.28
CA LEU A 54 27.77 2.09 -21.19
C LEU A 54 27.82 1.29 -22.50
N ASN A 55 27.54 1.97 -23.60
CA ASN A 55 27.60 1.34 -24.92
C ASN A 55 29.05 1.12 -25.34
N ALA A 56 29.34 -0.06 -25.88
CA ALA A 56 30.61 -0.31 -26.55
C ALA A 56 30.68 0.55 -27.83
N PRO A 57 31.85 1.12 -28.16
CA PRO A 57 32.01 1.84 -29.41
C PRO A 57 31.89 0.90 -30.61
N THR A 58 31.27 1.39 -31.67
CA THR A 58 31.05 0.65 -32.92
C THR A 58 32.16 0.92 -33.93
N GLN A 59 32.86 2.05 -33.80
CA GLN A 59 33.90 2.47 -34.72
C GLN A 59 35.18 1.63 -34.60
N THR A 60 35.82 1.37 -35.75
CA THR A 60 37.07 0.60 -35.84
C THR A 60 38.30 1.51 -35.84
N GLU A 61 38.21 2.69 -36.45
CA GLU A 61 39.29 3.68 -36.49
C GLU A 61 39.56 4.28 -35.10
N ALA A 62 40.83 4.41 -34.72
CA ALA A 62 41.23 4.79 -33.35
C ALA A 62 40.69 6.17 -32.91
N VAL A 63 40.79 7.18 -33.77
CA VAL A 63 40.35 8.56 -33.45
C VAL A 63 38.82 8.65 -33.40
N ALA A 64 38.12 8.00 -34.35
CA ALA A 64 36.66 7.91 -34.35
C ALA A 64 36.12 7.13 -33.15
N ARG A 65 36.85 6.08 -32.72
CA ARG A 65 36.52 5.28 -31.53
C ARG A 65 36.67 6.08 -30.24
N GLU A 66 37.74 6.86 -30.09
CA GLU A 66 37.95 7.67 -28.89
C GLU A 66 36.89 8.77 -28.74
N THR A 67 36.53 9.43 -29.84
CA THR A 67 35.47 10.43 -29.86
C THR A 67 34.09 9.82 -29.56
N GLU A 68 33.76 8.67 -30.15
CA GLU A 68 32.53 7.92 -29.84
C GLU A 68 32.49 7.47 -28.37
N MET A 69 33.61 6.96 -27.84
CA MET A 69 33.71 6.59 -26.42
C MET A 69 33.48 7.78 -25.50
N ALA A 70 34.04 8.95 -25.83
CA ALA A 70 33.83 10.18 -25.05
C ALA A 70 32.35 10.61 -25.06
N GLN A 71 31.70 10.58 -26.23
CA GLN A 71 30.27 10.87 -26.36
C GLN A 71 29.42 9.85 -25.57
N ASN A 72 29.73 8.56 -25.68
CA ASN A 72 29.03 7.50 -24.95
C ASN A 72 29.16 7.65 -23.43
N LYS A 73 30.33 8.08 -22.93
CA LYS A 73 30.54 8.38 -21.50
C LYS A 73 29.66 9.54 -21.02
N ILE A 74 29.58 10.62 -21.80
CA ILE A 74 28.74 11.79 -21.48
C ILE A 74 27.25 11.43 -21.50
N LEU A 75 26.80 10.70 -22.51
CA LEU A 75 25.41 10.24 -22.59
C LEU A 75 25.06 9.27 -21.47
N PHE A 76 26.00 8.38 -21.12
CA PHE A 76 25.85 7.44 -20.02
C PHE A 76 25.72 8.17 -18.68
N SER A 77 26.58 9.14 -18.37
CA SER A 77 26.50 9.89 -17.11
C SER A 77 25.19 10.66 -17.00
N ALA A 78 24.75 11.34 -18.05
CA ALA A 78 23.47 12.06 -18.07
C ALA A 78 22.27 11.12 -17.87
N LYS A 79 22.28 9.94 -18.50
CA LYS A 79 21.24 8.92 -18.32
C LYS A 79 21.26 8.34 -16.91
N LEU A 80 22.44 8.11 -16.34
CA LEU A 80 22.62 7.58 -14.99
C LEU A 80 22.08 8.57 -13.96
N ASP A 81 22.43 9.85 -14.08
CA ASP A 81 21.93 10.91 -13.21
C ASP A 81 20.40 11.00 -13.26
N LYS A 82 19.81 10.91 -14.47
CA LYS A 82 18.36 10.87 -14.62
C LYS A 82 17.75 9.64 -13.93
N ASN A 83 18.35 8.46 -14.05
CA ASN A 83 17.88 7.25 -13.40
C ASN A 83 17.95 7.34 -11.87
N MET A 84 19.05 7.87 -11.34
CA MET A 84 19.23 8.10 -9.90
C MET A 84 18.19 9.08 -9.34
N ARG A 85 17.93 10.19 -10.06
CA ARG A 85 16.87 11.14 -9.70
C ARG A 85 15.49 10.51 -9.71
N ARG A 86 15.16 9.72 -10.74
CA ARG A 86 13.88 9.00 -10.81
C ARG A 86 13.71 8.03 -9.65
N SER A 87 14.74 7.26 -9.32
CA SER A 87 14.76 6.35 -8.18
C SER A 87 14.50 7.09 -6.85
N ALA A 88 15.20 8.20 -6.61
CA ALA A 88 15.01 9.02 -5.41
C ALA A 88 13.59 9.62 -5.31
N TYR A 89 13.04 10.12 -6.42
CA TYR A 89 11.66 10.61 -6.46
C TYR A 89 10.65 9.49 -6.25
N PHE A 90 10.90 8.30 -6.80
CA PHE A 90 10.02 7.15 -6.61
C PHE A 90 9.92 6.74 -5.14
N GLU A 91 11.05 6.67 -4.42
CA GLU A 91 11.05 6.39 -2.97
C GLU A 91 10.31 7.47 -2.16
N THR A 92 10.47 8.73 -2.54
CA THR A 92 9.73 9.84 -1.89
C THR A 92 8.23 9.71 -2.14
N ASN A 93 7.84 9.44 -3.38
CA ASN A 93 6.45 9.27 -3.79
C ASN A 93 5.81 8.07 -3.08
N LYS A 94 6.56 6.97 -2.85
CA LYS A 94 6.04 5.79 -2.12
C LYS A 94 5.49 6.18 -0.75
N ARG A 95 6.25 6.98 -0.01
CA ARG A 95 5.86 7.44 1.32
C ARG A 95 4.59 8.28 1.27
N THR A 96 4.50 9.22 0.34
CA THR A 96 3.31 10.08 0.16
C THR A 96 2.07 9.26 -0.20
N VAL A 97 2.20 8.33 -1.16
CA VAL A 97 1.11 7.46 -1.58
C VAL A 97 0.68 6.53 -0.44
N LYS A 98 1.63 5.93 0.30
CA LYS A 98 1.32 5.11 1.47
C LYS A 98 0.48 5.89 2.48
N SER A 99 0.90 7.10 2.84
CA SER A 99 0.16 7.93 3.79
C SER A 99 -1.25 8.24 3.30
N ASN A 100 -1.41 8.56 2.02
CA ASN A 100 -2.73 8.78 1.42
C ASN A 100 -3.61 7.52 1.49
N VAL A 101 -3.04 6.36 1.15
CA VAL A 101 -3.74 5.08 1.18
C VAL A 101 -4.23 4.75 2.59
N MET A 102 -3.35 4.87 3.58
CA MET A 102 -3.68 4.64 4.99
C MET A 102 -4.77 5.60 5.49
N LEU A 103 -4.72 6.88 5.12
CA LEU A 103 -5.67 7.88 5.62
C LEU A 103 -7.07 7.76 5.00
N LYS A 104 -7.15 7.39 3.72
CA LYS A 104 -8.41 7.46 2.96
C LYS A 104 -9.11 6.12 2.77
N PHE A 105 -8.37 5.01 2.74
CA PHE A 105 -8.92 3.71 2.33
C PHE A 105 -8.78 2.62 3.38
N VAL A 106 -7.93 2.81 4.40
CA VAL A 106 -7.79 1.87 5.50
C VAL A 106 -8.75 2.26 6.62
N THR A 107 -9.72 1.39 6.92
CA THR A 107 -10.60 1.55 8.07
C THR A 107 -9.87 1.20 9.36
N LYS A 108 -10.38 1.64 10.52
CA LYS A 108 -9.80 1.27 11.84
C LYS A 108 -9.68 -0.23 12.02
N ALA A 109 -10.69 -1.00 11.59
CA ALA A 109 -10.65 -2.46 11.65
C ALA A 109 -9.55 -3.07 10.76
N MET A 110 -9.34 -2.51 9.55
CA MET A 110 -8.23 -2.92 8.69
C MET A 110 -6.87 -2.55 9.29
N ASP A 111 -6.75 -1.35 9.89
CA ASP A 111 -5.52 -0.89 10.52
C ASP A 111 -5.09 -1.80 11.68
N ILE A 112 -6.02 -2.18 12.56
CA ILE A 112 -5.76 -3.14 13.64
C ILE A 112 -5.30 -4.50 13.08
N LYS A 113 -5.97 -5.00 12.03
CA LYS A 113 -5.58 -6.26 11.38
C LYS A 113 -4.19 -6.16 10.75
N LEU A 114 -3.88 -5.06 10.08
CA LEU A 114 -2.57 -4.81 9.49
C LEU A 114 -1.49 -4.75 10.58
N GLN A 115 -1.71 -3.98 11.66
CA GLN A 115 -0.75 -3.86 12.77
C GLN A 115 -0.48 -5.17 13.50
N GLY A 116 -1.45 -6.09 13.50
CA GLY A 116 -1.29 -7.45 14.04
C GLY A 116 -0.44 -8.37 13.17
N GLU A 117 -0.08 -7.99 11.95
CA GLU A 117 0.78 -8.79 11.07
C GLU A 117 2.25 -8.65 11.47
N ALA A 118 2.96 -9.77 11.60
CA ALA A 118 4.38 -9.80 11.94
C ALA A 118 5.28 -8.98 10.98
N ASN A 119 4.77 -8.69 9.77
CA ASN A 119 5.48 -7.99 8.70
C ASN A 119 5.03 -6.53 8.51
N PHE A 120 4.21 -5.98 9.42
CA PHE A 120 3.61 -4.65 9.27
C PHE A 120 4.66 -3.55 9.05
N THR A 121 5.72 -3.55 9.84
CA THR A 121 6.73 -2.48 9.86
C THR A 121 7.63 -2.47 8.63
N THR A 122 7.90 -3.63 8.02
CA THR A 122 8.88 -3.79 6.93
C THR A 122 8.24 -3.97 5.56
N THR A 123 7.11 -4.68 5.48
CA THR A 123 6.50 -5.05 4.19
C THR A 123 5.49 -4.02 3.72
N LEU A 124 4.84 -3.29 4.62
CA LEU A 124 3.85 -2.26 4.29
C LEU A 124 4.45 -0.86 4.17
N GLU A 125 5.78 -0.73 4.08
CA GLU A 125 6.40 0.50 3.58
C GLU A 125 6.13 0.71 2.09
N ASP A 126 6.01 -0.38 1.32
CA ASP A 126 5.69 -0.33 -0.09
C ASP A 126 4.16 -0.13 -0.29
N PRO A 127 3.70 1.01 -0.84
CA PRO A 127 2.28 1.27 -1.06
C PRO A 127 1.62 0.23 -1.98
N ILE A 128 2.36 -0.42 -2.87
CA ILE A 128 1.82 -1.43 -3.78
C ILE A 128 1.50 -2.72 -3.03
N LYS A 129 2.34 -3.09 -2.06
CA LYS A 129 2.07 -4.23 -1.17
C LYS A 129 0.89 -3.92 -0.24
N LEU A 130 0.81 -2.69 0.27
CA LEU A 130 -0.33 -2.22 1.05
C LEU A 130 -1.64 -2.31 0.25
N LEU A 131 -1.65 -1.82 -1.00
CA LEU A 131 -2.84 -1.91 -1.87
C LEU A 131 -3.25 -3.35 -2.14
N LYS A 132 -2.31 -4.27 -2.40
CA LYS A 132 -2.61 -5.71 -2.53
C LYS A 132 -3.20 -6.31 -1.25
N ARG A 133 -2.77 -5.83 -0.09
CA ARG A 133 -3.29 -6.30 1.19
C ARG A 133 -4.70 -5.78 1.43
N ILE A 134 -4.95 -4.52 1.10
CA ILE A 134 -6.28 -3.91 1.11
C ILE A 134 -7.22 -4.66 0.15
N GLU A 135 -6.77 -4.99 -1.05
CA GLU A 135 -7.51 -5.82 -2.01
C GLU A 135 -7.96 -7.14 -1.38
N GLN A 136 -7.05 -7.84 -0.69
CA GLN A 136 -7.38 -9.08 0.01
C GLN A 136 -8.40 -8.88 1.13
N PHE A 137 -8.31 -7.79 1.90
CA PHE A 137 -9.32 -7.50 2.92
C PHE A 137 -10.68 -7.16 2.31
N MET A 138 -10.71 -6.36 1.24
CA MET A 138 -11.94 -5.97 0.56
C MET A 138 -12.60 -7.15 -0.12
N LYS A 139 -11.82 -8.01 -0.80
CA LYS A 139 -12.31 -9.27 -1.39
C LYS A 139 -12.81 -10.22 -0.32
N LYS A 140 -12.07 -10.43 0.77
CA LYS A 140 -12.54 -11.24 1.90
C LYS A 140 -13.83 -10.69 2.51
N SER A 141 -13.99 -9.37 2.61
CA SER A 141 -15.22 -8.76 3.14
C SER A 141 -16.38 -8.74 2.15
N ALA A 142 -16.11 -8.91 0.85
CA ALA A 142 -17.13 -9.05 -0.19
C ALA A 142 -17.55 -10.52 -0.34
N ASP A 143 -16.59 -11.45 -0.30
CA ASP A 143 -16.82 -12.90 -0.28
C ASP A 143 -17.40 -13.36 1.08
N ALA A 144 -17.11 -12.66 2.17
CA ALA A 144 -17.76 -12.80 3.47
C ALA A 144 -19.06 -11.99 3.52
N GLU A 145 -19.92 -12.16 2.52
CA GLU A 145 -21.32 -11.74 2.53
C GLU A 145 -22.16 -12.38 3.67
N TYR A 146 -21.52 -13.11 4.58
CA TYR A 146 -22.08 -13.45 5.87
C TYR A 146 -21.56 -12.48 6.93
N ASP A 147 -22.27 -11.36 7.11
CA ASP A 147 -22.19 -10.53 8.31
C ASP A 147 -22.24 -11.39 9.59
N PHE A 148 -22.94 -12.54 9.54
CA PHE A 148 -23.00 -13.52 10.61
C PHE A 148 -21.69 -14.27 10.88
N LEU A 149 -20.86 -14.57 9.87
CA LEU A 149 -19.60 -15.28 10.08
C LEU A 149 -18.55 -14.36 10.70
N ASP A 150 -18.44 -13.12 10.23
CA ASP A 150 -17.57 -12.11 10.85
C ASP A 150 -18.03 -11.80 12.28
N PHE A 151 -19.35 -11.71 12.49
CA PHE A 151 -19.96 -11.62 13.82
C PHE A 151 -19.59 -12.80 14.71
N TRP A 152 -19.75 -14.03 14.20
CA TRP A 152 -19.46 -15.25 14.93
C TRP A 152 -17.97 -15.35 15.29
N GLU A 153 -17.08 -15.07 14.35
CA GLU A 153 -15.64 -15.06 14.59
C GLU A 153 -15.21 -14.02 15.63
N ALA A 154 -15.79 -12.81 15.56
CA ALA A 154 -15.51 -11.76 16.53
C ALA A 154 -15.98 -12.17 17.94
N ASN A 155 -17.18 -12.77 18.05
CA ASN A 155 -17.70 -13.30 19.29
C ASN A 155 -16.82 -14.42 19.84
N GLN A 156 -16.43 -15.39 19.00
CA GLN A 156 -15.55 -16.49 19.38
C GLN A 156 -14.20 -15.98 19.89
N LYS A 157 -13.58 -15.01 19.21
CA LYS A 157 -12.30 -14.40 19.65
C LYS A 157 -12.46 -13.68 21.00
N CYS A 158 -13.56 -12.96 21.22
CA CYS A 158 -13.84 -12.30 22.49
C CYS A 158 -14.02 -13.29 23.64
N PHE A 159 -14.81 -14.35 23.44
CA PHE A 159 -15.07 -15.35 24.47
C PHE A 159 -13.89 -16.31 24.70
N ALA A 160 -13.03 -16.52 23.71
CA ALA A 160 -11.84 -17.35 23.82
C ALA A 160 -10.64 -16.61 24.43
N MET A 161 -10.68 -15.28 24.56
CA MET A 161 -9.60 -14.51 25.19
C MET A 161 -9.44 -14.90 26.66
N LYS A 162 -8.25 -15.36 27.00
CA LYS A 162 -7.82 -15.62 28.37
C LYS A 162 -6.54 -14.85 28.64
N GLN A 163 -6.42 -14.29 29.84
CA GLN A 163 -5.15 -13.71 30.27
C GLN A 163 -4.12 -14.84 30.36
N GLY A 164 -3.03 -14.73 29.59
CA GLY A 164 -1.92 -15.67 29.66
C GLY A 164 -1.13 -15.50 30.95
N THR A 165 -0.49 -16.57 31.42
CA THR A 165 0.28 -16.61 32.68
C THR A 165 1.42 -15.58 32.77
N ASN A 166 1.94 -15.10 31.64
CA ASN A 166 3.01 -14.08 31.55
C ASN A 166 2.54 -12.71 31.03
N LYS A 167 1.23 -12.46 30.89
CA LYS A 167 0.72 -11.18 30.37
C LYS A 167 0.34 -10.21 31.50
N ASN A 168 0.87 -8.99 31.42
CA ASN A 168 0.46 -7.87 32.27
C ASN A 168 -1.05 -7.60 32.10
N LEU A 169 -1.75 -7.43 33.23
CA LEU A 169 -3.19 -7.18 33.30
C LEU A 169 -3.62 -5.96 32.47
N MET A 170 -2.82 -4.88 32.46
CA MET A 170 -3.16 -3.67 31.73
C MET A 170 -3.16 -3.91 30.21
N HIS A 171 -2.15 -4.63 29.70
CA HIS A 171 -2.11 -5.01 28.28
C HIS A 171 -3.24 -5.97 27.89
N PHE A 172 -3.61 -6.89 28.78
CA PHE A 172 -4.76 -7.76 28.55
C PHE A 172 -6.07 -6.95 28.49
N LYS A 173 -6.28 -6.01 29.43
CA LYS A 173 -7.45 -5.14 29.46
C LYS A 173 -7.55 -4.30 28.18
N GLU A 174 -6.46 -3.70 27.71
CA GLU A 174 -6.44 -2.95 26.46
C GLU A 174 -6.78 -3.82 25.24
N GLN A 175 -6.23 -5.04 25.18
CA GLN A 175 -6.53 -5.98 24.10
C GLN A 175 -8.01 -6.38 24.12
N PHE A 176 -8.55 -6.67 25.30
CA PHE A 176 -9.95 -7.02 25.48
C PHE A 176 -10.89 -5.89 25.06
N LEU A 177 -10.62 -4.66 25.52
CA LEU A 177 -11.43 -3.48 25.18
C LEU A 177 -11.43 -3.20 23.67
N ARG A 178 -10.29 -3.32 23.00
CA ARG A 178 -10.22 -3.17 21.53
C ARG A 178 -11.08 -4.20 20.79
N HIS A 179 -11.10 -5.44 21.27
CA HIS A 179 -11.96 -6.48 20.69
C HIS A 179 -13.45 -6.27 21.02
N ALA A 180 -13.77 -5.73 22.20
CA ALA A 180 -15.13 -5.35 22.58
C ALA A 180 -15.66 -4.16 21.74
N GLU A 181 -14.82 -3.17 21.44
CA GLU A 181 -15.16 -2.08 20.52
C GLU A 181 -15.52 -2.60 19.11
N VAL A 182 -14.77 -3.59 18.61
CA VAL A 182 -15.08 -4.25 17.32
C VAL A 182 -16.43 -4.95 17.38
N LEU A 183 -16.77 -5.62 18.48
CA LEU A 183 -18.12 -6.18 18.66
C LEU A 183 -19.18 -5.08 18.69
N GLN A 184 -18.95 -3.99 19.42
CA GLN A 184 -19.90 -2.88 19.49
C GLN A 184 -20.18 -2.28 18.10
N ASP A 185 -19.14 -2.14 17.28
CA ASP A 185 -19.26 -1.66 15.89
C ASP A 185 -20.04 -2.66 15.01
N LEU A 186 -19.90 -3.96 15.24
CA LEU A 186 -20.62 -5.02 14.50
C LEU A 186 -22.08 -5.20 14.96
N HIS A 187 -22.36 -5.03 16.26
CA HIS A 187 -23.68 -5.18 16.87
C HIS A 187 -24.60 -3.96 16.61
N GLY A 188 -24.02 -2.80 16.25
CA GLY A 188 -24.75 -1.53 16.22
C GLY A 188 -25.01 -0.98 17.62
N VAL A 189 -25.22 0.34 17.72
CA VAL A 189 -25.24 1.14 18.97
C VAL A 189 -26.31 0.71 20.00
N ALA A 190 -27.18 -0.25 19.68
CA ALA A 190 -28.25 -0.72 20.56
C ALA A 190 -27.89 -2.02 21.29
N TRP A 191 -26.89 -1.99 22.16
CA TRP A 191 -26.74 -2.97 23.24
C TRP A 191 -26.31 -2.25 24.53
N PHE A 192 -27.28 -1.53 25.10
CA PHE A 192 -27.68 -1.37 26.51
C PHE A 192 -28.63 -0.18 26.59
#